data_AF-A0A1J1GRL2-F1
#
_entry.id   AF-A0A1J1GRL2-F1
#
_cell.length_a   1.000
_cell.length_b   1.000
_cell.length_c   1.000
_cell.angle_alpha   90.00
_cell.angle_beta   90.00
_cell.angle_gamma   90.00
#
_symmetry.space_group_name_H-M   'P 1'
#
loop_
_entity.id
_entity.type
_entity.pdbx_description
1 polymer ?
#
loop_
_entity_poly.entity_id
_entity_poly.type
_entity_poly.pdbx_seq_one_letter_code
_entity_poly.pdbx_strand_id
1 'polypeptide(L)'
;MMELSDVKKYSSKFEIKGICMNSENCEKISKITLKAIKENKFEKDIASQIKLKCENDEILNKDNINDKNCLDDIDNLKNQNIGSWQCIVGKNFAFSINYQFNCMIYFQHKLTKLTILIYKSL
;
A
#
# COMPACT_ATOMS: atom_id res chain seq x y z
N MET A 1 -9.37 13.76 32.97
CA MET A 1 -8.79 12.43 32.70
C MET A 1 -9.15 12.09 31.26
N MET A 2 -8.20 12.22 30.33
CA MET A 2 -8.46 12.02 28.91
C MET A 2 -8.45 10.51 28.64
N GLU A 3 -9.58 9.96 28.18
CA GLU A 3 -9.65 8.55 27.81
C GLU A 3 -8.68 8.29 26.66
N LEU A 4 -7.65 7.48 26.94
CA LEU A 4 -6.82 6.84 25.92
C LEU A 4 -7.71 5.88 25.15
N SER A 5 -8.45 6.40 24.18
CA SER A 5 -9.14 5.57 23.21
C SER A 5 -8.09 4.70 22.53
N ASP A 6 -8.13 3.39 22.80
CA ASP A 6 -7.29 2.40 22.12
C ASP A 6 -7.43 2.63 20.61
N VAL A 7 -6.42 3.23 19.99
CA VAL A 7 -6.41 3.50 18.55
C VAL A 7 -6.40 2.13 17.88
N LYS A 8 -7.59 1.63 17.51
CA LYS A 8 -7.75 0.32 16.86
C LYS A 8 -6.94 0.32 15.57
N LYS A 9 -5.74 -0.26 15.63
CA LYS A 9 -4.85 -0.44 14.48
C LYS A 9 -5.56 -1.27 13.43
N TYR A 10 -5.66 -0.75 12.21
CA TYR A 10 -6.29 -1.46 11.10
C TYR A 10 -5.46 -2.69 10.73
N SER A 11 -4.13 -2.59 10.86
CA SER A 11 -3.20 -3.70 10.68
C SER A 11 -3.53 -4.92 11.53
N SER A 12 -4.15 -4.75 12.70
CA SER A 12 -4.55 -5.86 13.59
C SER A 12 -5.55 -6.83 12.97
N LYS A 13 -6.30 -6.40 11.95
CA LYS A 13 -7.24 -7.25 11.18
C LYS A 13 -6.55 -8.15 10.18
N PHE A 14 -5.25 -7.96 9.99
CA PHE A 14 -4.44 -8.72 9.08
C PHE A 14 -3.35 -9.49 9.81
N GLU A 15 -2.92 -10.56 9.17
CA GLU A 15 -1.69 -11.26 9.46
C GLU A 15 -0.65 -10.79 8.45
N ILE A 16 0.36 -10.05 8.92
CA ILE A 16 1.41 -9.53 8.06
C ILE A 16 2.42 -10.65 7.81
N LYS A 17 2.64 -10.99 6.54
CA LYS A 17 3.55 -12.05 6.10
C LYS A 17 4.86 -11.49 5.55
N GLY A 18 4.84 -10.28 5.01
CA GLY A 18 6.01 -9.55 4.54
C GLY A 18 5.73 -8.06 4.51
N ILE A 19 6.70 -7.24 4.90
CA ILE A 19 6.54 -5.79 4.92
C ILE A 19 7.87 -5.10 4.64
N CYS A 20 7.84 -4.15 3.71
CA CYS A 20 8.89 -3.22 3.41
C CYS A 20 8.22 -1.84 3.26
N MET A 21 7.81 -1.27 4.38
CA MET A 21 7.30 0.10 4.52
C MET A 21 7.30 0.52 6.00
N ASN A 22 7.23 1.81 6.28
CA ASN A 22 7.07 2.32 7.65
C ASN A 22 5.67 2.01 8.23
N SER A 23 5.52 2.19 9.55
CA SER A 23 4.27 1.89 10.27
C SER A 23 3.09 2.76 9.84
N GLU A 24 3.33 4.03 9.50
CA GLU A 24 2.31 4.97 9.04
C GLU A 24 1.70 4.52 7.71
N ASN A 25 2.54 4.21 6.71
CA ASN A 25 2.14 3.71 5.41
C ASN A 25 1.42 2.35 5.53
N CYS A 26 1.90 1.49 6.43
CA CYS A 26 1.27 0.20 6.71
C CYS A 26 -0.16 0.35 7.25
N GLU A 27 -0.39 1.24 8.22
CA GLU A 27 -1.73 1.48 8.75
C GLU A 27 -2.65 2.09 7.69
N LYS A 28 -2.11 2.98 6.85
CA LYS A 28 -2.86 3.60 5.76
C LYS A 28 -3.31 2.59 4.71
N ILE A 29 -2.40 1.74 4.26
CA ILE A 29 -2.72 0.65 3.32
C ILE A 29 -3.68 -0.36 3.95
N SER A 30 -3.50 -0.69 5.23
CA SER A 30 -4.42 -1.56 5.97
C SER A 30 -5.83 -0.98 6.00
N LYS A 31 -5.98 0.33 6.21
CA LYS A 31 -7.27 1.03 6.17
C LYS A 31 -7.91 1.00 4.78
N ILE A 32 -7.15 1.30 3.73
CA ILE A 32 -7.61 1.26 2.33
C ILE A 32 -8.10 -0.16 1.99
N THR A 33 -7.33 -1.17 2.35
CA THR A 33 -7.62 -2.58 2.08
C THR A 33 -8.88 -3.05 2.80
N LEU A 34 -9.06 -2.70 4.08
CA LEU A 34 -10.29 -3.04 4.81
C LEU A 34 -11.53 -2.40 4.20
N LYS A 35 -11.41 -1.17 3.71
CA LYS A 35 -12.52 -0.50 3.02
C LYS A 35 -12.87 -1.25 1.74
N ALA A 36 -11.88 -1.58 0.92
CA ALA A 36 -12.11 -2.29 -0.34
C ALA A 36 -12.71 -3.69 -0.15
N ILE A 37 -12.27 -4.44 0.86
CA ILE A 37 -12.83 -5.76 1.21
C ILE A 37 -14.30 -5.65 1.65
N LYS A 38 -14.68 -4.56 2.33
CA LYS A 38 -16.07 -4.36 2.78
C LYS A 38 -17.01 -3.96 1.65
N GLU A 39 -16.52 -3.16 0.71
CA GLU A 39 -17.34 -2.56 -0.34
C GLU A 39 -17.50 -3.47 -1.56
N ASN A 40 -16.60 -4.45 -1.76
CA ASN A 40 -16.61 -5.30 -2.95
C ASN A 40 -16.66 -6.78 -2.60
N LYS A 41 -17.27 -7.56 -3.51
CA LYS A 41 -17.38 -9.02 -3.39
C LYS A 41 -16.32 -9.77 -4.18
N PHE A 42 -15.84 -9.20 -5.28
CA PHE A 42 -14.91 -9.88 -6.19
C PHE A 42 -13.47 -9.39 -6.00
N GLU A 43 -12.52 -10.32 -6.08
CA GLU A 43 -11.09 -10.06 -5.88
C GLU A 43 -10.56 -8.98 -6.85
N LYS A 44 -11.03 -9.00 -8.10
CA LYS A 44 -10.67 -7.99 -9.12
C LYS A 44 -11.05 -6.57 -8.72
N ASP A 45 -12.22 -6.39 -8.11
CA ASP A 45 -12.76 -5.07 -7.76
C ASP A 45 -12.06 -4.54 -6.51
N ILE A 46 -11.77 -5.43 -5.55
CA ILE A 46 -10.94 -5.13 -4.39
C ILE A 46 -9.55 -4.66 -4.85
N ALA A 47 -8.90 -5.42 -5.72
CA ALA A 47 -7.56 -5.08 -6.22
C ALA A 47 -7.54 -3.73 -6.96
N SER A 48 -8.52 -3.51 -7.84
CA SER A 48 -8.67 -2.27 -8.60
C SER A 48 -8.86 -1.06 -7.67
N GLN A 49 -9.75 -1.17 -6.69
CA GLN A 49 -10.01 -0.07 -5.75
C GLN A 49 -8.78 0.24 -4.88
N ILE A 50 -8.07 -0.77 -4.39
CA ILE A 50 -6.84 -0.58 -3.60
C ILE A 50 -5.80 0.15 -4.44
N LYS A 51 -5.52 -0.35 -5.65
CA LYS A 51 -4.55 0.26 -6.57
C LYS A 51 -4.87 1.72 -6.82
N LEU A 52 -6.11 2.03 -7.22
CA LEU A 52 -6.56 3.40 -7.49
C LEU A 52 -6.38 4.30 -6.26
N LYS A 53 -6.64 3.79 -5.05
CA LYS A 53 -6.45 4.57 -3.82
C LYS A 53 -4.98 4.80 -3.49
N CYS A 54 -4.10 3.83 -3.73
CA CYS A 54 -2.66 4.00 -3.54
C CYS A 54 -2.06 4.98 -4.56
N GLU A 55 -2.50 4.96 -5.82
CA GLU A 55 -2.04 5.90 -6.86
C GLU A 55 -2.40 7.34 -6.53
N ASN A 56 -3.57 7.58 -5.96
CA ASN A 56 -4.05 8.93 -5.65
C ASN A 56 -3.69 9.40 -4.22
N ASP A 57 -2.87 8.66 -3.47
CA ASP A 57 -2.53 9.00 -2.10
C ASP A 57 -1.25 9.83 -2.00
N GLU A 58 -1.37 11.07 -1.54
CA GLU A 58 -0.22 11.99 -1.43
C GLU A 58 0.86 11.50 -0.45
N ILE A 59 0.50 10.80 0.63
CA ILE A 59 1.48 10.38 1.64
C ILE A 59 2.27 9.17 1.13
N LEU A 60 1.59 8.23 0.49
CA LEU A 60 2.24 7.05 -0.10
C LEU A 60 3.12 7.40 -1.30
N ASN A 61 2.84 8.52 -1.98
CA ASN A 61 3.59 9.00 -3.13
C ASN A 61 4.46 10.23 -2.85
N LYS A 62 4.62 10.63 -1.58
CA LYS A 62 5.63 11.62 -1.22
C LYS A 62 6.99 10.99 -1.43
N ASP A 63 7.66 11.40 -2.51
CA ASP A 63 9.05 11.07 -2.72
C ASP A 63 9.85 11.51 -1.48
N ASN A 64 10.71 10.63 -0.96
CA ASN A 64 11.75 11.04 -0.04
C ASN A 64 12.77 11.90 -0.81
N ILE A 65 12.39 13.14 -1.14
CA ILE A 65 13.28 14.15 -1.72
C ILE A 65 14.24 14.55 -0.61
N ASN A 66 15.30 13.75 -0.44
CA ASN A 66 16.46 14.10 0.36
C ASN A 66 17.75 14.09 -0.46
N ASP A 67 17.65 14.11 -1.79
CA ASP A 67 18.78 14.50 -2.64
C ASP A 67 18.68 16.00 -2.92
N LYS A 68 19.35 16.75 -2.05
CA LYS A 68 19.79 18.11 -2.36
C LYS A 68 20.63 18.04 -3.63
N ASN A 69 20.35 18.98 -4.53
CA ASN A 69 21.09 19.36 -5.75
C ASN A 69 20.60 18.67 -7.03
N CYS A 70 19.56 19.24 -7.62
CA CYS A 70 19.59 19.70 -9.02
C CYS A 70 18.32 20.51 -9.26
N LEU A 71 18.38 21.77 -8.84
CA LEU A 71 17.40 22.78 -9.24
C LEU A 71 17.44 22.92 -10.77
N ASP A 72 16.25 23.06 -11.35
CA ASP A 72 15.96 23.67 -12.66
C ASP A 72 15.58 22.78 -13.86
N ASP A 73 15.65 21.43 -13.78
CA ASP A 73 15.10 20.53 -14.83
C ASP A 73 13.98 19.57 -14.33
N ILE A 74 13.59 19.67 -13.05
CA ILE A 74 12.76 18.68 -12.35
C ILE A 74 11.27 18.71 -12.79
N ASP A 75 10.76 19.80 -13.33
CA ASP A 75 9.32 19.89 -13.63
C ASP A 75 8.89 19.10 -14.88
N ASN A 76 9.84 18.68 -15.73
CA ASN A 76 9.56 17.79 -16.87
C ASN A 76 9.87 16.30 -16.60
N LEU A 77 10.67 15.98 -15.58
CA LEU A 77 11.07 14.60 -15.23
C LEU A 77 10.23 13.96 -14.11
N LYS A 78 9.53 14.76 -13.29
CA LYS A 78 8.57 14.27 -12.28
C LYS A 78 7.48 13.34 -12.84
N ASN A 79 7.20 13.43 -14.14
CA ASN A 79 6.15 12.65 -14.80
C ASN A 79 6.63 11.36 -15.45
N GLN A 80 7.93 11.04 -15.48
CA GLN A 80 8.43 10.02 -16.41
C GLN A 80 8.90 8.69 -15.80
N ASN A 81 9.12 8.56 -14.48
CA ASN A 81 9.56 7.27 -13.91
C ASN A 81 9.14 7.03 -12.45
N ILE A 82 7.92 7.45 -12.08
CA ILE A 82 7.33 7.02 -10.82
C ILE A 82 6.63 5.69 -11.10
N GLY A 83 7.29 4.57 -10.76
CA GLY A 83 6.73 3.23 -10.93
C GLY A 83 5.29 3.10 -10.42
N SER A 84 4.52 2.21 -11.04
CA SER A 84 3.06 2.11 -10.80
C SER A 84 2.74 1.23 -9.60
N TRP A 85 1.68 1.56 -8.85
CA TRP A 85 1.18 0.67 -7.82
C TRP A 85 0.53 -0.57 -8.45
N GLN A 86 0.85 -1.72 -7.88
CA GLN A 86 0.37 -3.03 -8.26
C GLN A 86 -0.31 -3.66 -7.06
N CYS A 87 -1.43 -4.32 -7.30
CA CYS A 87 -2.20 -4.99 -6.26
C CYS A 87 -2.66 -6.36 -6.75
N ILE A 88 -2.33 -7.39 -5.99
CA ILE A 88 -2.75 -8.78 -6.23
C ILE A 88 -3.59 -9.21 -5.05
N VAL A 89 -4.79 -9.71 -5.32
CA VAL A 89 -5.72 -10.26 -4.32
C VAL A 89 -6.07 -11.68 -4.75
N GLY A 90 -5.96 -12.63 -3.83
CA GLY A 90 -6.31 -14.02 -4.09
C GLY A 90 -6.28 -14.86 -2.82
N LYS A 91 -6.72 -16.12 -2.90
CA LYS A 91 -6.71 -17.03 -1.74
C LYS A 91 -5.30 -17.49 -1.38
N ASN A 92 -4.53 -17.92 -2.36
CA ASN A 92 -3.18 -18.44 -2.18
C ASN A 92 -2.34 -18.18 -3.44
N PHE A 93 -1.17 -17.58 -3.27
CA PHE A 93 -0.21 -17.33 -4.34
C PHE A 93 1.19 -17.12 -3.77
N ALA A 94 2.19 -17.37 -4.61
CA ALA A 94 3.59 -17.06 -4.37
C ALA A 94 4.06 -16.00 -5.38
N PHE A 95 5.09 -15.25 -5.04
CA PHE A 95 5.63 -14.19 -5.88
C PHE A 95 7.15 -14.07 -5.72
N SER A 96 7.82 -13.64 -6.78
CA SER A 96 9.22 -13.21 -6.79
C SER A 96 9.30 -12.05 -7.76
N ILE A 97 9.37 -10.82 -7.23
CA ILE A 97 9.25 -9.58 -7.99
C ILE A 97 10.27 -8.56 -7.53
N ASN A 98 10.66 -7.67 -8.44
CA ASN A 98 11.39 -6.45 -8.09
C ASN A 98 10.39 -5.32 -7.83
N TYR A 99 10.61 -4.56 -6.76
CA TYR A 99 9.72 -3.48 -6.34
C TYR A 99 10.55 -2.31 -5.76
N GLN A 100 9.96 -1.12 -5.73
CA GLN A 100 10.59 0.06 -5.14
C GLN A 100 10.73 -0.09 -3.61
N PHE A 101 11.88 0.32 -3.07
CA PHE A 101 12.14 0.27 -1.63
C PHE A 101 11.08 1.04 -0.83
N ASN A 102 10.72 0.53 0.35
CA ASN A 102 9.72 1.12 1.25
C ASN A 102 8.28 1.17 0.69
N CYS A 103 7.98 0.42 -0.38
CA CYS A 103 6.69 0.36 -1.03
C CYS A 103 6.14 -1.06 -1.23
N MET A 104 6.31 -2.01 -0.28
CA MET A 104 5.74 -3.36 -0.40
C MET A 104 5.12 -3.87 0.90
N ILE A 105 3.94 -4.48 0.79
CA ILE A 105 3.29 -5.21 1.89
C ILE A 105 2.57 -6.46 1.37
N TYR A 106 2.78 -7.56 2.08
CA TYR A 106 2.18 -8.86 1.84
C TYR A 106 1.52 -9.36 3.14
N PHE A 107 0.22 -9.62 3.07
CA PHE A 107 -0.60 -9.79 4.26
C PHE A 107 -1.91 -10.51 3.96
N GLN A 108 -2.49 -11.12 4.98
CA GLN A 108 -3.73 -11.89 4.86
C GLN A 108 -4.80 -11.36 5.80
N HIS A 109 -6.01 -11.14 5.28
CA HIS A 109 -7.14 -10.75 6.11
C HIS A 109 -7.59 -11.92 6.99
N LYS A 110 -7.63 -11.73 8.32
CA LYS A 110 -7.83 -12.82 9.27
C LYS A 110 -9.17 -13.55 9.13
N LEU A 111 -10.22 -12.83 8.73
CA LEU A 111 -11.59 -13.36 8.62
C LEU A 111 -11.86 -13.99 7.25
N THR A 112 -11.67 -13.23 6.17
CA THR A 112 -11.98 -13.72 4.81
C THR A 112 -10.90 -14.64 4.25
N LYS A 113 -9.73 -14.71 4.91
CA LYS A 113 -8.54 -15.43 4.47
C LYS A 113 -8.01 -14.98 3.09
N LEU A 114 -8.49 -13.85 2.58
CA LEU A 114 -7.93 -13.23 1.37
C LEU A 114 -6.49 -12.81 1.64
N THR A 115 -5.60 -13.22 0.76
CA THR A 115 -4.20 -12.83 0.73
C THR A 115 -4.05 -11.67 -0.25
N ILE A 116 -3.34 -10.63 0.18
CA ILE A 116 -3.15 -9.38 -0.56
C ILE A 116 -1.65 -9.08 -0.63
N LEU A 117 -1.18 -8.76 -1.83
CA LEU A 117 0.14 -8.19 -2.08
C LEU A 117 -0.05 -6.82 -2.72
N ILE A 118 0.54 -5.79 -2.13
CA ILE A 118 0.56 -4.43 -2.68
C ILE A 118 2.01 -4.00 -2.78
N TYR A 119 2.42 -3.54 -3.95
CA TYR A 119 3.76 -3.03 -4.15
C TYR A 119 3.79 -1.93 -5.21
N LYS A 120 4.88 -1.16 -5.25
CA LYS A 120 5.15 -0.24 -6.36
C LYS A 120 6.22 -0.83 -7.27
N SER A 121 5.94 -0.95 -8.57
CA SER A 121 6.92 -1.46 -9.54
C SER A 121 8.13 -0.52 -9.59
N LEU A 122 9.31 -1.04 -9.97
CA LEU A 122 10.45 -0.18 -10.30
C LEU A 122 10.09 0.81 -11.41
#